data_AF-B7GDE8-F1
#
_entry.id   AF-B7GDE8-F1
#
_cell.length_a   1.000
_cell.length_b   1.000
_cell.length_c   1.000
_cell.angle_alpha   90.00
_cell.angle_beta   90.00
_cell.angle_gamma   90.00
#
_symmetry.space_group_name_H-M   'P 1'
#
loop_
_entity.id
_entity.type
_entity.pdbx_description
1 polymer ?
#
loop_
_entity_poly.entity_id
_entity_poly.type
_entity_poly.pdbx_seq_one_letter_code
_entity_poly.pdbx_strand_id
1 'polypeptide(L)'
;MRRPLAWSTHFVGLLGGFVVLSNQTDASWVDPDTKQAHLTTQPLANEDNRAYELVFSDEFEQAGRKFADGSDPRWTAINKNDYTNEALHFYSHDNAHTSNGVLNITTVEKENVYKAFNEHTKQFYADKKYVQSGMLQSWNKFCFVGGIVEFSAKLPGDPHKGGLWPALWMLGNLARATYVGSSDYVWPFSYNQCNPKTRQSQEINACSLVNHYGLAPKSGRGSPEIDILEAMQGEPGDLPNTFIQRPYQSTSLQVSPGIEIDRPILGKRPHEGHWYPDLEYSSQNKSDLNPFFYGVTLVHKPNSYTYQSDALSANLQLKATHYSKQHVYRVEWEPPAEDGTGGYIKWFTDGELIYGIHGKSLDIMKTEIPSEPMYLLMNTAVSSHWGFPQPCPEGCSCKCFECGNPECACAIPSGYCDNFPASFEIDYVRVYQAINESKHILGCSPEARPTATFIEGHAKRYMTEGQRRPLEPVVTGGGSCSSHKDCGGIERGVCSASGLCECSEYSAGPLCLAHAAFYDFDTSKQPKIFSYRHIHFPSSLMVVVSLLIGGFLLSMASAVREKSKEPKYSNVNGGTSNLSFQTTGSGAGVGSYQNPDGATFTVPANQKDVTYCVIDGRLVDQDHN
;
A
#
# COMPACT_ATOMS: atom_id res chain seq x y z
N MET A 1 -2.09 -26.75 -5.64
CA MET A 1 -2.56 -28.15 -5.82
C MET A 1 -3.55 -28.46 -4.70
N ARG A 2 -4.67 -29.12 -4.99
CA ARG A 2 -5.65 -29.54 -3.97
C ARG A 2 -5.01 -30.61 -3.07
N ARG A 3 -5.07 -30.46 -1.75
CA ARG A 3 -4.82 -31.55 -0.79
C ARG A 3 -6.06 -31.77 0.09
N PRO A 4 -6.33 -33.03 0.48
CA PRO A 4 -7.57 -33.45 1.13
C PRO A 4 -7.54 -33.13 2.64
N LEU A 5 -8.71 -32.90 3.23
CA LEU A 5 -8.86 -32.81 4.67
C LEU A 5 -8.50 -34.16 5.31
N ALA A 6 -7.38 -34.23 6.03
CA ALA A 6 -7.12 -35.28 6.99
C ALA A 6 -7.76 -34.88 8.32
N TRP A 7 -8.79 -35.63 8.73
CA TRP A 7 -9.35 -35.53 10.08
C TRP A 7 -8.42 -36.29 11.03
N SER A 8 -7.75 -35.58 11.94
CA SER A 8 -7.03 -36.18 13.06
C SER A 8 -8.01 -36.53 14.18
N THR A 9 -8.52 -37.77 14.15
CA THR A 9 -9.24 -38.35 15.29
C THR A 9 -8.29 -38.50 16.48
N HIS A 10 -8.53 -37.74 17.55
CA HIS A 10 -7.81 -37.90 18.82
C HIS A 10 -8.26 -39.20 19.50
N PHE A 11 -7.37 -40.18 19.58
CA PHE A 11 -7.50 -41.33 20.48
C PHE A 11 -6.80 -40.99 21.79
N VAL A 12 -7.56 -40.75 22.86
CA VAL A 12 -7.01 -40.55 24.20
C VAL A 12 -6.70 -41.91 24.80
N GLY A 13 -5.43 -42.32 24.73
CA GLY A 13 -4.87 -43.41 25.52
C GLY A 13 -4.22 -42.87 26.78
N LEU A 14 -4.88 -43.05 27.93
CA LEU A 14 -4.32 -42.80 29.26
C LEU A 14 -3.23 -43.85 29.57
N LEU A 15 -1.95 -43.45 29.57
CA LEU A 15 -0.88 -44.07 30.35
C LEU A 15 0.27 -43.06 30.49
N GLY A 16 0.68 -42.82 31.73
CA GLY A 16 1.55 -41.73 32.13
C GLY A 16 2.94 -41.73 31.48
N GLY A 17 3.43 -40.53 31.22
CA GLY A 17 4.77 -40.26 30.73
C GLY A 17 4.81 -38.89 30.06
N PHE A 18 5.55 -37.96 30.67
CA PHE A 18 5.94 -36.64 30.16
C PHE A 18 5.27 -36.18 28.86
N VAL A 19 4.35 -35.23 28.97
CA VAL A 19 3.95 -34.41 27.83
C VAL A 19 5.16 -33.54 27.47
N VAL A 20 5.97 -34.00 26.54
CA VAL A 20 6.78 -33.11 25.72
C VAL A 20 5.76 -32.39 24.83
N LEU A 21 5.36 -31.19 25.24
CA LEU A 21 4.68 -30.26 24.34
C LEU A 21 5.68 -29.94 23.24
N SER A 22 5.64 -30.68 22.13
CA SER A 22 6.28 -30.20 20.91
C SER A 22 5.49 -28.95 20.51
N ASN A 23 6.07 -27.77 20.73
CA ASN A 23 5.65 -26.53 20.09
C ASN A 23 5.95 -26.66 18.58
N GLN A 24 5.20 -27.52 17.90
CA GLN A 24 5.13 -27.49 16.45
C GLN A 24 4.15 -26.36 16.16
N THR A 25 4.71 -25.17 15.95
CA THR A 25 3.95 -24.02 15.44
C THR A 25 3.40 -24.43 14.08
N ASP A 26 2.12 -24.78 14.02
CA ASP A 26 1.39 -24.83 12.77
C ASP A 26 1.57 -23.45 12.11
N ALA A 27 2.06 -23.44 10.88
CA ALA A 27 2.43 -22.20 10.20
C ALA A 27 1.33 -21.14 10.33
N SER A 28 1.72 -19.98 10.85
CA SER A 28 0.85 -18.84 11.10
C SER A 28 1.55 -17.56 10.64
N TRP A 29 0.83 -16.44 10.69
CA TRP A 29 1.41 -15.11 10.45
C TRP A 29 2.45 -14.70 11.49
N VAL A 30 2.56 -15.43 12.60
CA VAL A 30 3.58 -15.25 13.65
C VAL A 30 4.86 -15.99 13.26
N ASP A 31 5.98 -15.28 13.29
CA ASP A 31 7.31 -15.84 13.09
C ASP A 31 7.65 -16.83 14.24
N PRO A 32 8.09 -18.07 13.94
CA PRO A 32 8.53 -19.02 14.97
C PRO A 32 9.70 -18.52 15.84
N ASP A 33 10.48 -17.54 15.35
CA ASP A 33 11.57 -16.94 16.11
C ASP A 33 11.08 -15.91 17.16
N THR A 34 9.79 -15.53 17.13
CA THR A 34 9.21 -14.61 18.11
C THR A 34 9.18 -15.25 19.51
N LYS A 35 9.84 -14.58 20.46
CA LYS A 35 9.91 -15.04 21.86
C LYS A 35 8.53 -14.99 22.53
N GLN A 36 8.27 -15.95 23.43
CA GLN A 36 7.02 -16.05 24.19
C GLN A 36 6.59 -14.74 24.89
N ALA A 37 7.55 -13.96 25.38
CA ALA A 37 7.30 -12.69 26.06
C ALA A 37 6.73 -11.59 25.13
N HIS A 38 6.80 -11.78 23.82
CA HIS A 38 6.31 -10.85 22.79
C HIS A 38 5.02 -11.34 22.12
N LEU A 39 4.41 -12.43 22.60
CA LEU A 39 3.12 -12.89 22.06
C LEU A 39 1.93 -12.06 22.57
N THR A 40 2.15 -11.20 23.56
CA THR A 40 1.14 -10.30 24.10
C THR A 40 1.75 -8.94 24.42
N THR A 41 0.95 -7.89 24.32
CA THR A 41 1.36 -6.53 24.71
C THR A 41 0.23 -5.80 25.43
N GLN A 42 0.54 -4.65 26.00
CA GLN A 42 -0.42 -3.72 26.61
C GLN A 42 -0.43 -2.42 25.80
N PRO A 43 -1.58 -1.74 25.66
CA PRO A 43 -1.64 -0.42 25.04
C PRO A 43 -0.89 0.63 25.88
N LEU A 44 -0.40 1.66 25.20
CA LEU A 44 0.20 2.86 25.78
C LEU A 44 -0.81 4.03 25.79
N ALA A 45 -1.84 3.98 24.94
CA ALA A 45 -2.96 4.90 24.99
C ALA A 45 -3.72 4.73 26.32
N ASN A 46 -3.82 5.81 27.11
CA ASN A 46 -4.41 5.78 28.45
C ASN A 46 -5.89 5.40 28.46
N GLU A 47 -6.59 5.60 27.35
CA GLU A 47 -8.01 5.25 27.18
C GLU A 47 -8.27 3.76 26.93
N ASP A 48 -7.24 2.96 26.63
CA ASP A 48 -7.38 1.54 26.35
C ASP A 48 -6.74 0.70 27.47
N ASN A 49 -7.49 -0.29 27.95
CA ASN A 49 -7.06 -1.22 29.01
C ASN A 49 -7.23 -2.68 28.59
N ARG A 50 -7.49 -2.94 27.30
CA ARG A 50 -7.62 -4.30 26.75
C ARG A 50 -6.26 -4.97 26.66
N ALA A 51 -6.26 -6.30 26.79
CA ALA A 51 -5.08 -7.11 26.48
C ALA A 51 -5.02 -7.39 24.98
N TYR A 52 -3.80 -7.39 24.44
CA TYR A 52 -3.54 -7.60 23.02
C TYR A 52 -2.72 -8.87 22.79
N GLU A 53 -3.07 -9.63 21.77
CA GLU A 53 -2.35 -10.83 21.33
C GLU A 53 -1.68 -10.59 19.97
N LEU A 54 -0.52 -11.21 19.77
CA LEU A 54 0.25 -11.11 18.54
C LEU A 54 -0.45 -11.89 17.42
N VAL A 55 -0.71 -11.21 16.30
CA VAL A 55 -1.37 -11.78 15.12
C VAL A 55 -0.47 -11.84 13.90
N PHE A 56 0.66 -11.13 13.91
CA PHE A 56 1.68 -11.20 12.88
C PHE A 56 3.04 -10.79 13.45
N SER A 57 4.08 -11.48 13.01
CA SER A 57 5.44 -11.02 13.21
C SER A 57 6.39 -11.48 12.09
N ASP A 58 7.50 -10.76 12.00
CA ASP A 58 8.71 -11.17 11.31
C ASP A 58 9.90 -10.65 12.14
N GLU A 59 10.74 -11.55 12.64
CA GLU A 59 11.93 -11.24 13.47
C GLU A 59 13.21 -11.25 12.62
N PHE A 60 13.12 -11.60 11.32
CA PHE A 60 14.22 -11.55 10.36
C PHE A 60 15.51 -12.34 10.73
N GLU A 61 15.43 -13.25 11.69
CA GLU A 61 16.55 -14.04 12.22
C GLU A 61 17.20 -14.95 11.17
N GLN A 62 16.38 -15.48 10.24
CA GLN A 62 16.89 -16.31 9.15
C GLN A 62 17.63 -15.48 8.11
N ALA A 63 18.97 -15.51 8.16
CA ALA A 63 19.85 -14.85 7.20
C ALA A 63 19.68 -15.39 5.76
N GLY A 64 19.93 -14.51 4.79
CA GLY A 64 19.95 -14.84 3.36
C GLY A 64 18.59 -14.82 2.68
N ARG A 65 17.49 -14.48 3.38
CA ARG A 65 16.18 -14.31 2.75
C ARG A 65 16.25 -13.25 1.66
N LYS A 66 15.51 -13.53 0.58
CA LYS A 66 15.34 -12.66 -0.58
C LYS A 66 13.86 -12.42 -0.77
N PHE A 67 13.52 -11.24 -1.27
CA PHE A 67 12.14 -10.75 -1.29
C PHE A 67 11.63 -10.45 -2.69
N ALA A 68 12.29 -10.95 -3.75
CA ALA A 68 11.75 -10.85 -5.10
C ALA A 68 10.33 -11.43 -5.15
N ASP A 69 9.49 -10.91 -6.06
CA ASP A 69 8.08 -11.33 -6.12
C ASP A 69 7.94 -12.86 -6.25
N GLY A 70 7.04 -13.45 -5.47
CA GLY A 70 6.90 -14.91 -5.32
C GLY A 70 7.95 -15.62 -4.47
N SER A 71 8.94 -14.93 -3.88
CA SER A 71 10.02 -15.59 -3.10
C SER A 71 9.78 -15.67 -1.60
N ASP A 72 8.90 -14.84 -1.05
CA ASP A 72 8.63 -14.77 0.39
C ASP A 72 7.11 -14.66 0.62
N PRO A 73 6.53 -15.33 1.63
CA PRO A 73 5.09 -15.31 1.86
C PRO A 73 4.59 -14.09 2.64
N ARG A 74 5.45 -13.36 3.35
CA ARG A 74 5.09 -12.15 4.11
C ARG A 74 5.31 -10.89 3.29
N TRP A 75 6.41 -10.84 2.53
CA TRP A 75 6.87 -9.62 1.87
C TRP A 75 7.09 -9.78 0.37
N THR A 76 6.91 -8.70 -0.39
CA THR A 76 7.41 -8.57 -1.77
C THR A 76 8.21 -7.26 -1.87
N ALA A 77 9.44 -7.37 -2.33
CA ALA A 77 10.29 -6.23 -2.66
C ALA A 77 10.03 -5.75 -4.09
N ILE A 78 9.94 -4.44 -4.24
CA ILE A 78 9.63 -3.78 -5.51
C ILE A 78 10.87 -3.73 -6.42
N ASN A 79 10.66 -3.98 -7.72
CA ASN A 79 11.71 -3.89 -8.73
C ASN A 79 11.24 -3.08 -9.94
N LYS A 80 11.21 -1.75 -9.77
CA LYS A 80 10.82 -0.80 -10.82
C LYS A 80 11.24 0.64 -10.50
N ASN A 81 11.11 1.50 -11.51
CA ASN A 81 11.19 2.94 -11.31
C ASN A 81 10.04 3.45 -10.43
N ASP A 82 10.34 4.39 -9.55
CA ASP A 82 9.34 5.19 -8.87
C ASP A 82 9.10 6.52 -9.61
N TYR A 83 7.82 6.86 -9.79
CA TYR A 83 7.35 8.05 -10.51
C TYR A 83 6.74 9.09 -9.57
N THR A 84 6.64 8.79 -8.27
CA THR A 84 6.07 9.71 -7.28
C THR A 84 7.12 10.63 -6.70
N ASN A 85 6.68 11.79 -6.20
CA ASN A 85 7.48 12.70 -5.35
C ASN A 85 8.87 13.04 -5.92
N GLU A 86 9.01 13.18 -7.24
CA GLU A 86 10.30 13.39 -7.90
C GLU A 86 11.42 12.44 -7.42
N ALA A 87 11.06 11.17 -7.29
CA ALA A 87 11.99 10.15 -6.83
C ALA A 87 13.27 10.11 -7.68
N LEU A 88 14.42 10.10 -7.02
CA LEU A 88 15.76 9.95 -7.63
C LEU A 88 16.28 8.51 -7.60
N HIS A 89 15.58 7.63 -6.89
CA HIS A 89 15.93 6.22 -6.73
C HIS A 89 15.19 5.31 -7.72
N PHE A 90 15.80 4.17 -8.04
CA PHE A 90 15.15 3.00 -8.61
C PHE A 90 15.00 1.95 -7.52
N TYR A 91 13.79 1.41 -7.32
CA TYR A 91 13.62 0.30 -6.37
C TYR A 91 14.03 -1.01 -7.01
N SER A 92 14.88 -1.78 -6.32
CA SER A 92 15.27 -3.13 -6.69
C SER A 92 15.11 -4.10 -5.54
N HIS A 93 14.66 -5.32 -5.85
CA HIS A 93 14.58 -6.40 -4.86
C HIS A 93 15.95 -6.84 -4.33
N ASP A 94 17.04 -6.53 -5.05
CA ASP A 94 18.41 -6.87 -4.63
C ASP A 94 18.86 -6.05 -3.41
N ASN A 95 18.21 -4.91 -3.16
CA ASN A 95 18.47 -4.03 -2.02
C ASN A 95 17.74 -4.45 -0.74
N ALA A 96 17.04 -5.58 -0.74
CA ALA A 96 16.35 -6.12 0.42
C ALA A 96 16.86 -7.54 0.73
N HIS A 97 17.44 -7.75 1.90
CA HIS A 97 17.87 -9.07 2.34
C HIS A 97 18.03 -9.14 3.87
N THR A 98 17.93 -10.33 4.44
CA THR A 98 18.21 -10.52 5.87
C THR A 98 19.66 -10.90 6.11
N SER A 99 20.27 -10.31 7.13
CA SER A 99 21.60 -10.69 7.62
C SER A 99 21.76 -10.23 9.06
N ASN A 100 22.51 -10.98 9.87
CA ASN A 100 22.81 -10.64 11.27
C ASN A 100 21.56 -10.36 12.14
N GLY A 101 20.48 -11.12 11.92
CA GLY A 101 19.25 -10.98 12.71
C GLY A 101 18.36 -9.78 12.33
N VAL A 102 18.65 -9.09 11.21
CA VAL A 102 17.85 -7.94 10.77
C VAL A 102 17.56 -8.01 9.27
N LEU A 103 16.46 -7.39 8.85
CA LEU A 103 16.25 -7.01 7.47
C LEU A 103 17.08 -5.77 7.15
N ASN A 104 17.86 -5.84 6.08
CA ASN A 104 18.64 -4.73 5.53
C ASN A 104 17.97 -4.22 4.27
N ILE A 105 17.52 -2.96 4.30
CA ILE A 105 17.13 -2.19 3.11
C ILE A 105 18.29 -1.26 2.77
N THR A 106 19.06 -1.64 1.75
CA THR A 106 20.28 -0.89 1.39
C THR A 106 19.99 0.14 0.31
N THR A 107 20.66 1.29 0.39
CA THR A 107 20.64 2.31 -0.66
C THR A 107 22.06 2.53 -1.15
N VAL A 108 22.28 2.48 -2.46
CA VAL A 108 23.60 2.52 -3.09
C VAL A 108 23.63 3.43 -4.31
N GLU A 109 24.78 4.02 -4.59
CA GLU A 109 25.06 4.65 -5.88
C GLU A 109 25.18 3.58 -6.96
N LYS A 110 24.25 3.60 -7.92
CA LYS A 110 24.23 2.67 -9.04
C LYS A 110 23.38 3.25 -10.18
N GLU A 111 23.92 3.22 -11.39
CA GLU A 111 23.17 3.57 -12.58
C GLU A 111 22.09 2.52 -12.87
N ASN A 112 20.85 2.97 -13.02
CA ASN A 112 19.68 2.18 -13.37
C ASN A 112 19.05 2.77 -14.62
N VAL A 113 19.05 2.00 -15.70
CA VAL A 113 18.35 2.36 -16.94
C VAL A 113 16.92 1.84 -16.88
N TYR A 114 15.95 2.70 -17.16
CA TYR A 114 14.54 2.34 -17.15
C TYR A 114 13.80 2.94 -18.34
N LYS A 115 12.63 2.37 -18.64
CA LYS A 115 11.75 2.82 -19.72
C LYS A 115 10.84 3.93 -19.19
N ALA A 116 11.09 5.16 -19.62
CA ALA A 116 10.28 6.33 -19.31
C ALA A 116 9.26 6.60 -20.44
N PHE A 117 8.19 7.32 -20.12
CA PHE A 117 7.15 7.70 -21.09
C PHE A 117 7.01 9.21 -21.09
N ASN A 118 7.19 9.82 -22.26
CA ASN A 118 7.00 11.24 -22.47
C ASN A 118 5.53 11.52 -22.83
N GLU A 119 4.85 12.27 -21.98
CA GLU A 119 3.41 12.53 -22.14
C GLU A 119 3.09 13.47 -23.30
N HIS A 120 4.02 14.31 -23.73
CA HIS A 120 3.84 15.25 -24.82
C HIS A 120 3.98 14.57 -26.17
N THR A 121 5.05 13.80 -26.34
CA THR A 121 5.31 13.08 -27.60
C THR A 121 4.58 11.74 -27.69
N LYS A 122 4.02 11.26 -26.56
CA LYS A 122 3.39 9.93 -26.42
C LYS A 122 4.34 8.78 -26.79
N GLN A 123 5.65 8.99 -26.59
CA GLN A 123 6.69 8.02 -26.92
C GLN A 123 7.44 7.56 -25.68
N PHE A 124 7.87 6.30 -25.71
CA PHE A 124 8.78 5.77 -24.70
C PHE A 124 10.23 6.09 -25.05
N TYR A 125 11.03 6.36 -24.03
CA TYR A 125 12.47 6.57 -24.15
C TYR A 125 13.21 5.89 -22.99
N ALA A 126 14.52 5.72 -23.13
CA ALA A 126 15.37 5.22 -22.05
C ALA A 126 15.83 6.40 -21.20
N ASP A 127 15.69 6.28 -19.89
CA ASP A 127 16.14 7.27 -18.92
C ASP A 127 16.95 6.59 -17.81
N LYS A 128 17.62 7.40 -16.97
CA LYS A 128 18.56 6.92 -15.96
C LYS A 128 18.27 7.48 -14.58
N LYS A 129 18.51 6.66 -13.57
CA LYS A 129 18.64 7.05 -12.17
C LYS A 129 19.95 6.55 -11.61
N TYR A 130 20.59 7.34 -10.76
CA TYR A 130 21.94 7.04 -10.23
C TYR A 130 21.93 6.47 -8.81
N VAL A 131 20.75 6.26 -8.24
CA VAL A 131 20.57 5.64 -6.92
C VAL A 131 19.68 4.41 -7.05
N GLN A 132 20.09 3.30 -6.44
CA GLN A 132 19.27 2.09 -6.28
C GLN A 132 18.94 1.88 -4.80
N SER A 133 17.68 1.58 -4.49
CA SER A 133 17.21 1.37 -3.11
C SER A 133 16.19 0.22 -3.03
N GLY A 134 15.65 -0.05 -1.84
CA GLY A 134 14.64 -1.10 -1.61
C GLY A 134 13.33 -0.58 -1.00
N MET A 135 12.23 -1.26 -1.33
CA MET A 135 10.91 -1.13 -0.70
C MET A 135 10.31 -2.52 -0.57
N LEU A 136 9.87 -2.92 0.63
CA LEU A 136 9.08 -4.13 0.87
C LEU A 136 7.62 -3.77 1.16
N GLN A 137 6.71 -4.62 0.68
CA GLN A 137 5.26 -4.49 0.90
C GLN A 137 4.69 -5.84 1.35
N SER A 138 3.76 -5.83 2.31
CA SER A 138 2.90 -6.99 2.59
C SER A 138 1.59 -6.97 1.77
N TRP A 139 1.53 -6.11 0.74
CA TRP A 139 0.33 -5.87 -0.07
C TRP A 139 -0.29 -7.16 -0.59
N ASN A 140 -1.59 -7.31 -0.33
CA ASN A 140 -2.39 -8.48 -0.69
C ASN A 140 -1.82 -9.84 -0.20
N LYS A 141 -0.95 -9.81 0.81
CA LYS A 141 -0.44 -10.97 1.57
C LYS A 141 -0.98 -10.87 3.00
N PHE A 142 -0.39 -9.99 3.80
CA PHE A 142 -0.83 -9.68 5.14
C PHE A 142 -1.47 -8.30 5.19
N CYS A 143 -2.74 -8.26 5.59
CA CYS A 143 -3.46 -7.02 5.85
C CYS A 143 -4.33 -7.18 7.09
N PHE A 144 -4.65 -6.06 7.72
CA PHE A 144 -5.44 -6.04 8.95
C PHE A 144 -6.14 -4.69 9.11
N VAL A 145 -7.10 -4.65 10.03
CA VAL A 145 -7.81 -3.46 10.46
C VAL A 145 -7.64 -3.33 11.96
N GLY A 146 -7.19 -2.16 12.43
CA GLY A 146 -6.98 -1.85 13.84
C GLY A 146 -5.92 -2.67 14.55
N GLY A 147 -5.58 -2.23 15.76
CA GLY A 147 -4.63 -2.88 16.64
C GLY A 147 -3.38 -2.04 16.91
N ILE A 148 -2.33 -2.73 17.29
CA ILE A 148 -1.02 -2.15 17.61
C ILE A 148 -0.02 -2.63 16.57
N VAL A 149 0.72 -1.71 15.98
CA VAL A 149 1.81 -2.01 15.04
C VAL A 149 3.11 -1.52 15.66
N GLU A 150 4.13 -2.38 15.70
CA GLU A 150 5.47 -2.06 16.17
C GLU A 150 6.51 -2.42 15.13
N PHE A 151 7.43 -1.48 14.88
CA PHE A 151 8.68 -1.72 14.17
C PHE A 151 9.84 -1.42 15.11
N SER A 152 10.83 -2.31 15.16
CA SER A 152 12.15 -2.01 15.75
C SER A 152 13.11 -1.74 14.62
N ALA A 153 13.60 -0.50 14.50
CA ALA A 153 14.44 -0.09 13.38
C ALA A 153 15.57 0.88 13.76
N LYS A 154 16.69 0.81 13.02
CA LYS A 154 17.83 1.73 13.05
C LYS A 154 17.93 2.44 11.71
N LEU A 155 17.83 3.76 11.74
CA LEU A 155 17.83 4.61 10.55
C LEU A 155 19.15 4.50 9.75
N PRO A 156 19.10 4.61 8.41
CA PRO A 156 20.28 4.53 7.54
C PRO A 156 21.12 5.81 7.57
N GLY A 157 22.41 5.69 7.25
CA GLY A 157 23.26 6.83 6.91
C GLY A 157 23.60 7.75 8.08
N ASP A 158 24.10 8.94 7.76
CA ASP A 158 24.50 9.97 8.71
C ASP A 158 23.32 10.92 8.99
N PRO A 159 22.96 11.18 10.27
CA PRO A 159 21.90 12.13 10.64
C PRO A 159 22.06 13.53 10.02
N HIS A 160 23.28 13.96 9.75
CA HIS A 160 23.59 15.32 9.31
C HIS A 160 23.68 15.47 7.78
N LYS A 161 23.51 14.38 7.03
CA LYS A 161 23.56 14.38 5.55
C LYS A 161 22.16 14.17 4.99
N GLY A 162 21.61 15.19 4.33
CA GLY A 162 20.28 15.12 3.73
C GLY A 162 20.23 14.18 2.53
N GLY A 163 19.02 13.72 2.17
CA GLY A 163 18.73 13.06 0.90
C GLY A 163 18.10 11.68 1.01
N LEU A 164 18.44 10.88 2.03
CA LEU A 164 17.73 9.62 2.30
C LEU A 164 16.38 9.91 2.97
N TRP A 165 15.39 9.11 2.61
CA TRP A 165 14.02 9.17 3.14
C TRP A 165 13.58 7.77 3.57
N PRO A 166 14.07 7.27 4.72
CA PRO A 166 13.59 6.03 5.31
C PRO A 166 12.17 6.21 5.82
N ALA A 167 11.29 5.27 5.52
CA ALA A 167 9.88 5.29 5.90
C ALA A 167 9.37 3.93 6.38
N LEU A 168 8.51 3.96 7.39
CA LEU A 168 7.69 2.85 7.89
C LEU A 168 6.24 3.33 7.90
N TRP A 169 5.36 2.65 7.17
CA TRP A 169 4.03 3.18 6.90
C TRP A 169 3.05 2.08 6.48
N MET A 170 1.79 2.47 6.35
CA MET A 170 0.70 1.60 5.94
C MET A 170 -0.19 2.29 4.92
N LEU A 171 -0.73 1.48 4.00
CA LEU A 171 -1.66 1.94 2.98
C LEU A 171 -2.86 0.99 2.90
N GLY A 172 -4.05 1.51 2.62
CA GLY A 172 -5.23 0.70 2.36
C GLY A 172 -5.04 -0.26 1.15
N ASN A 173 -5.55 -1.49 1.26
CA ASN A 173 -5.27 -2.54 0.29
C ASN A 173 -5.88 -2.30 -1.11
N LEU A 174 -6.81 -1.35 -1.23
CA LEU A 174 -7.40 -0.96 -2.51
C LEU A 174 -6.41 -0.22 -3.43
N ALA A 175 -5.35 0.39 -2.88
CA ALA A 175 -4.23 0.89 -3.66
C ALA A 175 -2.97 0.05 -3.40
N ARG A 176 -1.96 0.20 -4.27
CA ARG A 176 -0.64 -0.38 -4.08
C ARG A 176 0.42 0.69 -4.29
N ALA A 177 1.20 0.94 -3.24
CA ALA A 177 2.25 1.95 -3.22
C ALA A 177 3.18 1.81 -4.44
N THR A 178 3.48 2.96 -5.05
CA THR A 178 4.24 3.14 -6.30
C THR A 178 3.55 2.65 -7.59
N TYR A 179 2.37 2.02 -7.51
CA TYR A 179 1.51 1.71 -8.66
C TYR A 179 0.41 2.76 -8.76
N VAL A 180 0.80 3.89 -9.31
CA VAL A 180 0.03 5.13 -9.21
C VAL A 180 -1.35 5.06 -9.88
N GLY A 181 -1.51 4.23 -10.91
CA GLY A 181 -2.82 3.95 -11.50
C GLY A 181 -3.80 3.23 -10.57
N SER A 182 -3.33 2.63 -9.47
CA SER A 182 -4.19 2.01 -8.44
C SER A 182 -4.56 2.95 -7.30
N SER A 183 -3.82 4.06 -7.12
CA SER A 183 -4.09 5.05 -6.06
C SER A 183 -5.03 6.17 -6.53
N ASP A 184 -5.08 6.45 -7.83
CA ASP A 184 -5.97 7.46 -8.40
C ASP A 184 -7.42 7.31 -7.92
N TYR A 185 -7.98 8.39 -7.37
CA TYR A 185 -9.37 8.48 -6.89
C TYR A 185 -9.76 7.51 -5.77
N VAL A 186 -8.77 6.83 -5.17
CA VAL A 186 -8.94 5.88 -4.06
C VAL A 186 -8.14 6.35 -2.85
N TRP A 187 -6.92 6.83 -3.07
CA TRP A 187 -6.10 7.47 -2.05
C TRP A 187 -6.44 8.96 -1.89
N PRO A 188 -6.39 9.53 -0.68
CA PRO A 188 -6.36 8.91 0.65
C PRO A 188 -7.76 8.89 1.27
N PHE A 189 -8.78 8.46 0.53
CA PHE A 189 -10.17 8.52 1.03
C PHE A 189 -10.35 7.64 2.28
N SER A 190 -10.86 8.25 3.35
CA SER A 190 -11.29 7.59 4.60
C SER A 190 -12.68 8.14 4.95
N TYR A 191 -13.67 7.77 4.14
CA TYR A 191 -14.97 8.43 4.08
C TYR A 191 -16.06 7.53 3.49
N ASN A 192 -17.22 7.46 4.15
CA ASN A 192 -18.35 6.59 3.77
C ASN A 192 -19.71 7.32 3.75
N GLN A 193 -19.79 8.51 3.14
CA GLN A 193 -21.08 9.20 2.98
C GLN A 193 -21.27 9.69 1.54
N CYS A 194 -22.52 9.84 1.09
CA CYS A 194 -22.79 10.36 -0.24
C CYS A 194 -22.59 11.87 -0.26
N ASN A 195 -21.50 12.31 -0.90
CA ASN A 195 -21.21 13.72 -1.10
C ASN A 195 -21.22 14.08 -2.59
N PRO A 196 -22.14 14.95 -3.04
CA PRO A 196 -22.21 15.38 -4.44
C PRO A 196 -20.93 16.04 -4.95
N LYS A 197 -20.12 16.68 -4.08
CA LYS A 197 -18.86 17.33 -4.46
C LYS A 197 -17.77 16.33 -4.80
N THR A 198 -17.65 15.25 -4.03
CA THR A 198 -16.57 14.26 -4.18
C THR A 198 -16.98 13.01 -4.95
N ARG A 199 -18.25 12.90 -5.37
CA ARG A 199 -18.76 11.72 -6.11
C ARG A 199 -17.98 11.38 -7.38
N GLN A 200 -17.31 12.36 -7.99
CA GLN A 200 -16.48 12.15 -9.19
C GLN A 200 -15.03 11.86 -8.84
N SER A 201 -14.55 12.41 -7.72
CA SER A 201 -13.17 12.30 -7.25
C SER A 201 -12.92 11.07 -6.37
N GLN A 202 -13.97 10.45 -5.81
CA GLN A 202 -13.91 9.17 -5.10
C GLN A 202 -14.49 8.06 -5.99
N GLU A 203 -13.64 7.14 -6.48
CA GLU A 203 -14.04 6.07 -7.40
C GLU A 203 -15.09 5.16 -6.76
N ILE A 204 -14.89 4.79 -5.49
CA ILE A 204 -15.81 3.98 -4.71
C ILE A 204 -16.54 4.89 -3.74
N ASN A 205 -17.65 5.50 -4.18
CA ASN A 205 -18.41 6.47 -3.38
C ASN A 205 -19.78 5.95 -2.93
N ALA A 206 -20.25 6.47 -1.79
CA ALA A 206 -21.55 6.11 -1.23
C ALA A 206 -22.76 6.69 -1.97
N CYS A 207 -22.58 7.51 -3.03
CA CYS A 207 -23.70 7.93 -3.87
C CYS A 207 -24.13 6.86 -4.88
N SER A 208 -23.30 5.83 -5.09
CA SER A 208 -23.58 4.78 -6.05
C SER A 208 -24.66 3.81 -5.57
N LEU A 209 -25.76 3.72 -6.32
CA LEU A 209 -26.87 2.79 -6.04
C LEU A 209 -26.58 1.35 -6.48
N VAL A 210 -25.64 1.17 -7.41
CA VAL A 210 -25.22 -0.11 -7.96
C VAL A 210 -23.71 -0.12 -7.97
N ASN A 211 -23.11 -1.08 -7.28
CA ASN A 211 -21.67 -1.23 -7.23
C ASN A 211 -21.22 -2.49 -7.96
N HIS A 212 -20.05 -2.39 -8.58
CA HIS A 212 -19.42 -3.45 -9.33
C HIS A 212 -18.33 -4.11 -8.50
N TYR A 213 -17.82 -5.25 -8.98
CA TYR A 213 -16.64 -5.90 -8.42
C TYR A 213 -16.73 -6.27 -6.92
N GLY A 214 -17.90 -6.73 -6.48
CA GLY A 214 -18.10 -7.22 -5.11
C GLY A 214 -18.25 -6.14 -4.04
N LEU A 215 -18.34 -4.87 -4.42
CA LEU A 215 -18.52 -3.76 -3.48
C LEU A 215 -20.01 -3.56 -3.12
N ALA A 216 -20.27 -3.23 -1.85
CA ALA A 216 -21.63 -2.99 -1.35
C ALA A 216 -22.19 -1.65 -1.88
N PRO A 217 -23.48 -1.57 -2.28
CA PRO A 217 -24.09 -0.32 -2.74
C PRO A 217 -24.10 0.72 -1.61
N LYS A 218 -24.07 2.01 -1.97
CA LYS A 218 -24.08 3.14 -1.04
C LYS A 218 -22.97 3.09 0.03
N SER A 219 -21.83 2.48 -0.32
CA SER A 219 -20.64 2.46 0.52
C SER A 219 -19.49 3.19 -0.15
N GLY A 220 -18.98 4.22 0.51
CA GLY A 220 -17.74 4.90 0.19
C GLY A 220 -16.56 4.13 0.75
N ARG A 221 -15.51 3.99 -0.05
CA ARG A 221 -14.29 3.24 0.28
C ARG A 221 -13.09 4.01 -0.25
N GLY A 222 -11.91 3.63 0.20
CA GLY A 222 -10.68 4.27 -0.24
C GLY A 222 -9.43 3.53 0.22
N SER A 223 -8.32 4.24 0.16
CA SER A 223 -7.02 3.74 0.58
C SER A 223 -6.32 4.82 1.41
N PRO A 224 -6.68 4.96 2.71
CA PRO A 224 -6.00 5.90 3.60
C PRO A 224 -4.53 5.52 3.80
N GLU A 225 -3.74 6.48 4.29
CA GLU A 225 -2.30 6.34 4.53
C GLU A 225 -1.98 6.72 5.98
N ILE A 226 -1.20 5.86 6.65
CA ILE A 226 -0.69 6.07 8.00
C ILE A 226 0.83 5.98 7.96
N ASP A 227 1.50 7.09 8.21
CA ASP A 227 2.95 7.20 8.28
C ASP A 227 3.38 7.05 9.74
N ILE A 228 4.00 5.92 10.07
CA ILE A 228 4.50 5.61 11.42
C ILE A 228 5.82 6.34 11.66
N LEU A 229 6.65 6.44 10.61
CA LEU A 229 7.93 7.12 10.60
C LEU A 229 8.26 7.53 9.18
N GLU A 230 8.63 8.79 9.00
CA GLU A 230 9.40 9.29 7.86
C GLU A 230 10.55 10.13 8.38
N ALA A 231 11.81 9.77 8.10
CA ALA A 231 12.94 10.53 8.65
C ALA A 231 13.49 11.56 7.65
N MET A 232 13.60 12.80 8.09
CA MET A 232 14.27 13.88 7.38
C MET A 232 15.65 14.10 7.97
N GLN A 233 16.70 13.75 7.23
CA GLN A 233 18.10 13.99 7.61
C GLN A 233 18.60 15.36 7.15
N GLY A 234 19.71 15.80 7.74
CA GLY A 234 20.43 16.98 7.32
C GLY A 234 20.99 17.78 8.48
N GLU A 235 21.85 18.75 8.15
CA GLU A 235 22.42 19.66 9.13
C GLU A 235 21.33 20.35 9.97
N PRO A 236 21.55 20.50 11.30
CA PRO A 236 20.65 21.21 12.17
C PRO A 236 20.42 22.63 11.65
N GLY A 237 19.15 22.99 11.53
CA GLY A 237 18.72 24.30 11.09
C GLY A 237 17.32 24.57 11.62
N ASP A 238 17.07 25.82 11.99
CA ASP A 238 15.77 26.23 12.51
C ASP A 238 14.69 26.03 11.45
N LEU A 239 13.69 25.21 11.79
CA LEU A 239 12.51 25.05 10.97
C LEU A 239 11.50 26.16 11.33
N PRO A 240 10.92 26.89 10.36
CA PRO A 240 9.95 27.94 10.62
C PRO A 240 8.80 27.53 11.56
N ASN A 241 8.55 28.33 12.61
CA ASN A 241 7.38 28.21 13.50
C ASN A 241 7.28 26.89 14.29
N THR A 242 8.39 26.18 14.46
CA THR A 242 8.55 25.02 15.35
C THR A 242 9.89 25.10 16.08
N PHE A 243 10.05 24.35 17.16
CA PHE A 243 11.31 24.17 17.87
C PHE A 243 12.11 22.94 17.39
N ILE A 244 11.57 22.19 16.42
CA ILE A 244 12.23 21.04 15.79
C ILE A 244 13.32 21.51 14.81
N GLN A 245 14.42 20.78 14.75
CA GLN A 245 15.48 20.93 13.75
C GLN A 245 15.74 19.58 13.06
N ARG A 246 16.43 19.59 11.92
CA ARG A 246 16.95 18.36 11.32
C ARG A 246 18.07 17.75 12.19
N PRO A 247 18.15 16.41 12.28
CA PRO A 247 17.21 15.44 11.74
C PRO A 247 15.93 15.30 12.57
N TYR A 248 14.80 14.98 11.94
CA TYR A 248 13.53 14.73 12.62
C TYR A 248 12.75 13.56 11.99
N GLN A 249 11.87 12.96 12.78
CA GLN A 249 10.85 12.00 12.33
C GLN A 249 9.56 12.77 12.07
N SER A 250 8.90 12.52 10.96
CA SER A 250 7.52 12.92 10.70
C SER A 250 6.60 11.71 10.81
N THR A 251 5.37 11.96 11.25
CA THR A 251 4.29 10.98 11.37
C THR A 251 3.01 11.62 10.88
N SER A 252 2.15 10.86 10.22
CA SER A 252 0.98 11.43 9.55
C SER A 252 -0.18 10.43 9.43
N LEU A 253 -1.39 10.97 9.47
CA LEU A 253 -2.58 10.33 8.90
C LEU A 253 -3.04 11.22 7.74
N GLN A 254 -3.13 10.64 6.54
CA GLN A 254 -3.64 11.34 5.37
C GLN A 254 -5.08 10.94 5.09
N VAL A 255 -5.96 11.94 4.88
CA VAL A 255 -7.40 11.75 4.70
C VAL A 255 -7.96 12.63 3.60
N SER A 256 -8.97 12.10 2.92
CA SER A 256 -9.88 12.86 2.06
C SER A 256 -11.34 12.49 2.35
N PRO A 257 -12.28 13.46 2.22
CA PRO A 257 -12.09 14.85 1.81
C PRO A 257 -11.38 15.73 2.87
N GLY A 258 -10.55 16.68 2.44
CA GLY A 258 -9.86 17.64 3.31
C GLY A 258 -10.49 19.05 3.32
N ILE A 259 -10.02 19.92 4.23
CA ILE A 259 -10.52 21.29 4.45
C ILE A 259 -10.24 22.17 3.22
N GLU A 260 -11.26 22.62 2.48
CA GLU A 260 -11.01 23.41 1.25
C GLU A 260 -10.86 24.93 1.47
N ILE A 261 -11.38 25.45 2.58
CA ILE A 261 -11.50 26.89 2.84
C ILE A 261 -10.77 27.22 4.13
N ASP A 262 -10.06 28.35 4.14
CA ASP A 262 -9.34 28.86 5.33
C ASP A 262 -8.27 27.88 5.85
N ARG A 263 -7.56 27.24 4.91
CA ARG A 263 -6.47 26.31 5.21
C ARG A 263 -5.30 27.02 5.88
N PRO A 264 -4.56 26.34 6.77
CA PRO A 264 -3.31 26.87 7.30
C PRO A 264 -2.30 27.15 6.18
N ILE A 265 -1.55 28.25 6.33
CA ILE A 265 -0.48 28.61 5.41
C ILE A 265 0.74 27.73 5.70
N LEU A 266 1.34 27.18 4.65
CA LEU A 266 2.54 26.35 4.76
C LEU A 266 3.66 27.09 5.52
N GLY A 267 4.26 26.39 6.47
CA GLY A 267 5.29 26.92 7.37
C GLY A 267 4.77 27.83 8.47
N LYS A 268 3.45 28.05 8.60
CA LYS A 268 2.83 28.81 9.71
C LYS A 268 1.98 27.87 10.57
N ARG A 269 1.75 28.25 11.83
CA ARG A 269 0.81 27.53 12.70
C ARG A 269 -0.63 27.92 12.37
N PRO A 270 -1.60 26.99 12.51
CA PRO A 270 -3.01 27.31 12.36
C PRO A 270 -3.50 28.19 13.51
N HIS A 271 -4.49 29.03 13.22
CA HIS A 271 -5.25 29.71 14.26
C HIS A 271 -6.22 28.72 14.94
N GLU A 272 -6.63 29.02 16.17
CA GLU A 272 -7.57 28.18 16.91
C GLU A 272 -8.88 28.00 16.12
N GLY A 273 -9.28 26.75 15.87
CA GLY A 273 -10.48 26.41 15.11
C GLY A 273 -10.31 26.34 13.58
N HIS A 274 -9.13 26.66 13.04
CA HIS A 274 -8.86 26.66 11.59
C HIS A 274 -8.21 25.35 11.08
N TRP A 275 -7.76 24.50 11.99
CA TRP A 275 -7.25 23.17 11.72
C TRP A 275 -7.87 22.21 12.74
N TYR A 276 -8.04 20.95 12.36
CA TYR A 276 -8.75 19.90 13.12
C TYR A 276 -8.64 20.09 14.65
N PRO A 277 -9.77 20.12 15.38
CA PRO A 277 -9.76 20.39 16.82
C PRO A 277 -9.24 19.18 17.60
N ASP A 278 -8.86 19.41 18.86
CA ASP A 278 -8.57 18.35 19.84
C ASP A 278 -7.45 17.36 19.42
N LEU A 279 -6.49 17.82 18.60
CA LEU A 279 -5.29 17.05 18.28
C LEU A 279 -4.35 16.98 19.50
N GLU A 280 -3.94 15.76 19.85
CA GLU A 280 -3.10 15.51 21.03
C GLU A 280 -1.62 15.56 20.63
N TYR A 281 -0.85 16.46 21.22
CA TYR A 281 0.61 16.51 21.08
C TYR A 281 1.25 16.29 22.45
N SER A 282 2.34 15.54 22.49
CA SER A 282 3.01 15.26 23.75
C SER A 282 3.71 16.49 24.30
N SER A 283 3.50 16.75 25.60
CA SER A 283 4.25 17.77 26.35
C SER A 283 5.56 17.23 26.95
N GLN A 284 5.78 15.92 26.87
CA GLN A 284 6.91 15.25 27.54
C GLN A 284 8.12 15.09 26.63
N ASN A 285 7.90 14.98 25.33
CA ASN A 285 8.98 14.93 24.35
C ASN A 285 8.98 16.19 23.48
N LYS A 286 10.03 16.32 22.67
CA LYS A 286 10.15 17.37 21.67
C LYS A 286 9.34 16.98 20.42
N SER A 287 8.05 16.68 20.56
CA SER A 287 7.14 16.54 19.42
C SER A 287 6.31 17.79 19.22
N ASP A 288 5.96 18.08 17.98
CA ASP A 288 5.24 19.30 17.62
C ASP A 288 4.42 19.09 16.35
N LEU A 289 3.41 19.93 16.11
CA LEU A 289 2.72 19.99 14.82
C LEU A 289 3.75 20.12 13.69
N ASN A 290 3.52 19.46 12.55
CA ASN A 290 4.31 19.67 11.35
C ASN A 290 3.71 20.81 10.51
N PRO A 291 4.20 22.06 10.60
CA PRO A 291 3.62 23.16 9.83
C PRO A 291 4.02 23.12 8.35
N PHE A 292 4.84 22.17 7.92
CA PHE A 292 5.34 22.04 6.55
C PHE A 292 4.57 21.02 5.73
N PHE A 293 3.56 20.36 6.32
CA PHE A 293 2.75 19.41 5.58
C PHE A 293 1.33 19.35 6.13
N TYR A 294 0.45 20.13 5.49
CA TYR A 294 -1.00 20.11 5.74
C TYR A 294 -1.76 19.26 4.72
N GLY A 295 -1.06 18.55 3.83
CA GLY A 295 -1.64 17.86 2.67
C GLY A 295 -1.67 18.72 1.41
N VAL A 296 -2.26 18.19 0.34
CA VAL A 296 -2.17 18.73 -1.01
C VAL A 296 -3.51 18.69 -1.74
N THR A 297 -3.73 19.67 -2.62
CA THR A 297 -4.84 19.61 -3.59
C THR A 297 -4.41 18.76 -4.78
N LEU A 298 -5.15 17.67 -5.02
CA LEU A 298 -4.89 16.77 -6.13
C LEU A 298 -5.68 17.26 -7.34
N VAL A 299 -4.99 17.93 -8.28
CA VAL A 299 -5.62 18.58 -9.42
C VAL A 299 -5.76 17.61 -10.58
N HIS A 300 -7.01 17.43 -11.05
CA HIS A 300 -7.35 16.53 -12.15
C HIS A 300 -8.06 17.27 -13.28
N LYS A 301 -8.05 16.68 -14.49
CA LYS A 301 -8.80 17.17 -15.65
C LYS A 301 -9.88 16.14 -16.04
N PRO A 302 -11.17 16.55 -16.13
CA PRO A 302 -11.68 17.89 -15.84
C PRO A 302 -11.62 18.22 -14.34
N ASN A 303 -11.62 19.52 -13.99
CA ASN A 303 -11.50 20.00 -12.61
C ASN A 303 -12.54 19.42 -11.63
N SER A 304 -13.61 18.82 -12.14
CA SER A 304 -14.62 18.17 -11.33
C SER A 304 -14.15 16.85 -10.69
N TYR A 305 -12.97 16.36 -11.06
CA TYR A 305 -12.27 15.24 -10.42
C TYR A 305 -11.22 15.70 -9.40
N THR A 306 -10.99 17.02 -9.26
CA THR A 306 -10.06 17.57 -8.26
C THR A 306 -10.61 17.34 -6.86
N TYR A 307 -9.74 17.07 -5.88
CA TYR A 307 -10.10 16.93 -4.47
C TYR A 307 -8.96 17.33 -3.54
N GLN A 308 -9.32 17.70 -2.32
CA GLN A 308 -8.38 18.06 -1.26
C GLN A 308 -8.01 16.82 -0.43
N SER A 309 -6.71 16.60 -0.25
CA SER A 309 -6.15 15.71 0.76
C SER A 309 -5.56 16.52 1.91
N ASP A 310 -5.81 16.08 3.14
CA ASP A 310 -5.19 16.63 4.35
C ASP A 310 -4.22 15.63 4.95
N ALA A 311 -3.12 16.15 5.49
CA ALA A 311 -2.18 15.38 6.29
C ALA A 311 -2.16 15.92 7.71
N LEU A 312 -2.73 15.15 8.64
CA LEU A 312 -2.71 15.46 10.07
C LEU A 312 -1.45 14.84 10.66
N SER A 313 -0.50 15.69 11.04
CA SER A 313 0.87 15.25 11.23
C SER A 313 1.60 15.91 12.41
N ALA A 314 2.65 15.24 12.86
CA ALA A 314 3.55 15.71 13.90
C ALA A 314 5.00 15.33 13.59
N ASN A 315 5.92 16.19 14.03
CA ASN A 315 7.36 15.95 13.96
C ASN A 315 7.93 15.68 15.35
N LEU A 316 8.89 14.75 15.44
CA LEU A 316 9.68 14.46 16.63
C LEU A 316 11.17 14.70 16.35
N GLN A 317 11.85 15.41 17.25
CA GLN A 317 13.30 15.60 17.15
C GLN A 317 14.05 14.26 17.26
N LEU A 318 14.79 13.88 16.21
CA LEU A 318 15.64 12.70 16.25
C LEU A 318 16.96 13.00 16.96
N LYS A 319 17.46 11.98 17.65
CA LYS A 319 18.77 11.93 18.33
C LYS A 319 19.73 11.04 17.54
N ALA A 320 21.04 11.22 17.73
CA ALA A 320 22.07 10.38 17.12
C ALA A 320 21.89 8.86 17.38
N THR A 321 21.23 8.49 18.48
CA THR A 321 20.95 7.08 18.81
C THR A 321 20.06 6.38 17.79
N HIS A 322 19.14 7.10 17.12
CA HIS A 322 18.26 6.52 16.09
C HIS A 322 19.03 6.01 14.86
N TYR A 323 20.28 6.46 14.70
CA TYR A 323 21.18 6.06 13.61
C TYR A 323 22.26 5.06 14.07
N SER A 324 22.39 4.81 15.38
CA SER A 324 23.42 3.92 15.94
C SER A 324 22.90 2.68 16.64
N LYS A 325 21.61 2.63 16.99
CA LYS A 325 20.95 1.45 17.59
C LYS A 325 19.48 1.36 17.18
N GLN A 326 18.86 0.23 17.49
CA GLN A 326 17.44 -0.01 17.30
C GLN A 326 16.59 0.88 18.21
N HIS A 327 15.48 1.37 17.66
CA HIS A 327 14.45 2.15 18.33
C HIS A 327 13.07 1.61 17.95
N VAL A 328 12.09 1.71 18.86
CA VAL A 328 10.74 1.18 18.61
C VAL A 328 9.82 2.29 18.14
N TYR A 329 9.26 2.13 16.95
CA TYR A 329 8.24 3.00 16.37
C TYR A 329 6.90 2.27 16.40
N ARG A 330 5.91 2.88 17.03
CA ARG A 330 4.63 2.22 17.33
C ARG A 330 3.45 3.10 16.96
N VAL A 331 2.42 2.48 16.40
CA VAL A 331 1.09 3.09 16.24
C VAL A 331 0.06 2.21 16.92
N GLU A 332 -0.83 2.86 17.66
CA GLU A 332 -2.04 2.25 18.22
C GLU A 332 -3.25 2.86 17.52
N TRP A 333 -4.05 2.00 16.90
CA TRP A 333 -5.14 2.43 16.03
C TRP A 333 -6.40 1.64 16.36
N GLU A 334 -7.43 2.36 16.78
CA GLU A 334 -8.76 1.84 17.04
C GLU A 334 -9.72 2.32 15.94
N PRO A 335 -10.23 1.42 15.08
CA PRO A 335 -11.20 1.77 14.04
C PRO A 335 -12.49 2.36 14.62
N PRO A 336 -13.23 3.16 13.82
CA PRO A 336 -14.52 3.70 14.22
C PRO A 336 -15.57 2.60 14.35
N ALA A 337 -16.72 2.94 14.95
CA ALA A 337 -17.91 2.10 14.89
C ALA A 337 -18.45 1.99 13.44
N GLU A 338 -19.41 1.10 13.20
CA GLU A 338 -19.98 0.89 11.85
C GLU A 338 -20.60 2.16 11.23
N ASP A 339 -21.02 3.11 12.06
CA ASP A 339 -21.55 4.40 11.62
C ASP A 339 -20.46 5.45 11.29
N GLY A 340 -19.19 5.08 11.38
CA GLY A 340 -18.03 5.93 11.11
C GLY A 340 -17.64 6.83 12.29
N THR A 341 -18.28 6.70 13.45
CA THR A 341 -17.99 7.55 14.63
C THR A 341 -17.01 6.92 15.61
N GLY A 342 -16.29 7.77 16.35
CA GLY A 342 -15.34 7.34 17.37
C GLY A 342 -14.03 6.80 16.80
N GLY A 343 -13.37 5.93 17.56
CA GLY A 343 -12.01 5.48 17.26
C GLY A 343 -10.94 6.52 17.60
N TYR A 344 -9.68 6.08 17.49
CA TYR A 344 -8.51 6.94 17.67
C TYR A 344 -7.31 6.36 16.90
N ILE A 345 -6.28 7.18 16.72
CA ILE A 345 -4.95 6.74 16.32
C ILE A 345 -3.90 7.54 17.08
N LYS A 346 -2.88 6.86 17.62
CA LYS A 346 -1.79 7.47 18.41
C LYS A 346 -0.44 6.89 18.01
N TRP A 347 0.57 7.75 17.94
CA TRP A 347 1.95 7.41 17.59
C TRP A 347 2.84 7.49 18.81
N PHE A 348 3.75 6.52 18.93
CA PHE A 348 4.73 6.43 20.01
C PHE A 348 6.10 6.10 19.44
N THR A 349 7.15 6.71 20.01
CA THR A 349 8.54 6.28 19.79
C THR A 349 9.16 5.97 21.14
N ASP A 350 9.77 4.79 21.28
CA ASP A 350 10.33 4.27 22.53
C ASP A 350 9.37 4.31 23.74
N GLY A 351 8.07 4.14 23.48
CA GLY A 351 7.02 4.17 24.50
C GLY A 351 6.54 5.58 24.89
N GLU A 352 7.12 6.64 24.32
CA GLU A 352 6.67 8.01 24.55
C GLU A 352 5.69 8.45 23.45
N LEU A 353 4.52 8.97 23.84
CA LEU A 353 3.54 9.53 22.91
C LEU A 353 4.17 10.66 22.10
N ILE A 354 3.96 10.67 20.79
CA ILE A 354 4.28 11.79 19.89
C ILE A 354 3.01 12.61 19.67
N TYR A 355 1.98 11.94 19.16
CA TYR A 355 0.83 12.58 18.55
C TYR A 355 -0.39 11.66 18.61
N GLY A 356 -1.59 12.24 18.63
CA GLY A 356 -2.85 11.51 18.68
C GLY A 356 -4.01 12.24 18.00
N ILE A 357 -4.88 11.45 17.36
CA ILE A 357 -6.10 11.92 16.70
C ILE A 357 -7.27 11.10 17.23
N HIS A 358 -8.30 11.78 17.75
CA HIS A 358 -9.58 11.15 18.04
C HIS A 358 -10.51 11.28 16.83
N GLY A 359 -11.37 10.29 16.58
CA GLY A 359 -12.28 10.35 15.42
C GLY A 359 -13.19 11.58 15.41
N LYS A 360 -13.55 12.11 16.58
CA LYS A 360 -14.31 13.37 16.70
C LYS A 360 -13.61 14.56 16.05
N SER A 361 -12.27 14.60 16.05
CA SER A 361 -11.50 15.66 15.39
C SER A 361 -11.81 15.72 13.89
N LEU A 362 -12.10 14.57 13.27
CA LEU A 362 -12.35 14.42 11.84
C LEU A 362 -13.80 14.78 11.41
N ASP A 363 -14.71 15.00 12.37
CA ASP A 363 -16.13 15.30 12.13
C ASP A 363 -16.37 16.55 11.27
N ILE A 364 -15.41 17.49 11.25
CA ILE A 364 -15.48 18.72 10.45
C ILE A 364 -15.55 18.41 8.96
N MET A 365 -14.78 17.42 8.50
CA MET A 365 -14.78 16.95 7.11
C MET A 365 -15.60 15.68 6.90
N LYS A 366 -16.19 15.15 7.97
CA LYS A 366 -16.93 13.87 7.98
C LYS A 366 -16.07 12.67 7.57
N THR A 367 -14.75 12.83 7.59
CA THR A 367 -13.78 11.74 7.46
C THR A 367 -13.77 10.91 8.74
N GLU A 368 -13.28 9.68 8.65
CA GLU A 368 -13.22 8.75 9.77
C GLU A 368 -11.78 8.29 10.01
N ILE A 369 -11.51 7.88 11.26
CA ILE A 369 -10.32 7.06 11.54
C ILE A 369 -10.38 5.86 10.56
N PRO A 370 -9.27 5.46 9.92
CA PRO A 370 -9.30 4.39 8.94
C PRO A 370 -10.05 3.15 9.45
N SER A 371 -10.80 2.53 8.54
CA SER A 371 -11.52 1.26 8.77
C SER A 371 -11.32 0.29 7.60
N GLU A 372 -10.37 0.61 6.72
CA GLU A 372 -9.96 -0.18 5.56
C GLU A 372 -8.91 -1.22 5.97
N PRO A 373 -8.88 -2.42 5.36
CA PRO A 373 -7.75 -3.33 5.51
C PRO A 373 -6.49 -2.67 4.97
N MET A 374 -5.46 -2.56 5.81
CA MET A 374 -4.19 -1.92 5.47
C MET A 374 -3.06 -2.94 5.48
N TYR A 375 -2.04 -2.68 4.67
CA TYR A 375 -0.84 -3.50 4.57
C TYR A 375 0.41 -2.69 4.95
N LEU A 376 1.48 -3.39 5.31
CA LEU A 376 2.72 -2.81 5.85
C LEU A 376 3.71 -2.48 4.74
N LEU A 377 4.40 -1.35 4.90
CA LEU A 377 5.42 -0.84 3.99
C LEU A 377 6.66 -0.40 4.77
N MET A 378 7.81 -0.66 4.16
CA MET A 378 9.12 -0.21 4.64
C MET A 378 10.03 0.06 3.45
N ASN A 379 10.69 1.20 3.42
CA ASN A 379 11.57 1.58 2.32
C ASN A 379 12.58 2.65 2.73
N THR A 380 13.57 2.85 1.88
CA THR A 380 14.37 4.07 1.86
C THR A 380 14.22 4.72 0.49
N ALA A 381 13.43 5.79 0.41
CA ALA A 381 13.33 6.62 -0.79
C ALA A 381 14.49 7.63 -0.85
N VAL A 382 14.61 8.28 -2.00
CA VAL A 382 15.45 9.46 -2.25
C VAL A 382 14.68 10.33 -3.24
N SER A 383 14.57 11.63 -2.96
CA SER A 383 13.81 12.60 -3.75
C SER A 383 14.50 13.98 -3.72
N SER A 384 14.48 14.69 -4.85
CA SER A 384 14.90 16.11 -4.96
C SER A 384 14.10 17.05 -4.04
N HIS A 385 12.95 16.61 -3.54
CA HIS A 385 12.09 17.35 -2.63
C HIS A 385 12.33 17.00 -1.14
N TRP A 386 13.23 16.05 -0.85
CA TRP A 386 13.47 15.57 0.52
C TRP A 386 14.94 15.60 0.90
N GLY A 387 15.33 16.58 1.71
CA GLY A 387 16.71 16.71 2.21
C GLY A 387 17.68 17.40 1.26
N PHE A 388 17.22 17.78 0.06
CA PHE A 388 17.98 18.54 -0.92
C PHE A 388 17.78 20.06 -0.75
N PRO A 389 18.69 20.89 -1.29
CA PRO A 389 18.55 22.34 -1.26
C PRO A 389 17.23 22.82 -1.88
N GLN A 390 16.38 23.42 -1.04
CA GLN A 390 15.16 24.11 -1.46
C GLN A 390 15.06 25.48 -0.76
N PRO A 391 14.91 26.60 -1.51
CA PRO A 391 14.85 26.69 -2.97
C PRO A 391 16.18 26.32 -3.64
N CYS A 392 16.15 26.06 -4.95
CA CYS A 392 17.35 25.78 -5.75
C CYS A 392 18.39 26.91 -5.55
N PRO A 393 19.67 26.60 -5.27
CA PRO A 393 20.70 27.61 -5.06
C PRO A 393 20.90 28.53 -6.27
N GLU A 394 21.25 29.79 -6.01
CA GLU A 394 21.49 30.77 -7.07
C GLU A 394 22.58 30.30 -8.04
N GLY A 395 22.29 30.38 -9.34
CA GLY A 395 23.21 29.92 -10.39
C GLY A 395 23.25 28.39 -10.60
N CYS A 396 22.47 27.62 -9.83
CA CYS A 396 22.34 26.17 -10.02
C CYS A 396 21.18 25.83 -10.97
N SER A 397 21.35 24.78 -11.78
CA SER A 397 20.25 24.30 -12.64
C SER A 397 19.22 23.46 -11.86
N CYS A 398 19.66 22.78 -10.80
CA CYS A 398 18.89 21.77 -10.05
C CYS A 398 18.19 20.73 -10.91
N LYS A 399 18.78 20.39 -12.07
CA LYS A 399 18.24 19.39 -13.01
C LYS A 399 18.96 18.05 -12.96
N CYS A 400 20.05 17.95 -12.19
CA CYS A 400 20.81 16.72 -12.08
C CYS A 400 21.29 16.50 -10.65
N PHE A 401 21.36 15.22 -10.25
CA PHE A 401 21.60 14.78 -8.86
C PHE A 401 22.59 13.60 -8.83
N GLU A 402 23.59 13.66 -9.71
CA GLU A 402 24.61 12.62 -9.86
C GLU A 402 25.84 12.92 -9.00
N CYS A 403 26.27 11.93 -8.22
CA CYS A 403 27.47 12.01 -7.42
C CYS A 403 28.74 12.02 -8.29
N GLY A 404 29.71 12.86 -7.91
CA GLY A 404 30.94 13.05 -8.68
C GLY A 404 30.80 13.89 -9.96
N ASN A 405 29.59 14.30 -10.35
CA ASN A 405 29.37 15.20 -11.48
C ASN A 405 29.41 16.68 -11.02
N PRO A 406 30.40 17.48 -11.47
CA PRO A 406 30.52 18.88 -11.06
C PRO A 406 29.32 19.76 -11.41
N GLU A 407 28.58 19.43 -12.47
CA GLU A 407 27.38 20.18 -12.87
C GLU A 407 26.21 19.98 -11.91
N CYS A 408 26.20 18.85 -11.18
CA CYS A 408 25.16 18.48 -10.22
C CYS A 408 25.49 18.88 -8.78
N ALA A 409 26.76 19.18 -8.50
CA ALA A 409 27.26 19.39 -7.15
C ALA A 409 26.50 20.49 -6.38
N CYS A 410 26.02 21.54 -7.07
CA CYS A 410 25.25 22.60 -6.44
C CYS A 410 23.82 22.19 -6.05
N ALA A 411 23.27 21.15 -6.65
CA ALA A 411 21.90 20.69 -6.44
C ALA A 411 21.80 19.63 -5.33
N ILE A 412 22.94 19.13 -4.85
CA ILE A 412 23.05 17.99 -3.94
C ILE A 412 23.46 18.52 -2.55
N PRO A 413 22.89 18.02 -1.43
CA PRO A 413 23.29 18.46 -0.11
C PRO A 413 24.73 18.04 0.23
N SER A 414 25.40 18.83 1.07
CA SER A 414 26.77 18.54 1.51
C SER A 414 26.88 17.14 2.10
N GLY A 415 27.88 16.38 1.66
CA GLY A 415 28.14 15.01 2.11
C GLY A 415 27.19 13.94 1.57
N TYR A 416 26.17 14.27 0.77
CA TYR A 416 25.20 13.31 0.23
C TYR A 416 25.82 12.02 -0.35
N CYS A 417 26.86 12.16 -1.18
CA CYS A 417 27.52 11.03 -1.83
C CYS A 417 28.25 10.14 -0.81
N ASP A 418 28.82 10.74 0.23
CA ASP A 418 29.43 10.01 1.34
C ASP A 418 28.40 9.30 2.23
N ASN A 419 27.10 9.45 1.96
CA ASN A 419 26.02 8.77 2.67
C ASN A 419 25.74 7.38 2.08
N PHE A 420 26.32 7.04 0.92
CA PHE A 420 26.18 5.73 0.29
C PHE A 420 27.45 4.86 0.46
N PRO A 421 27.30 3.53 0.63
CA PRO A 421 26.05 2.81 0.85
C PRO A 421 25.46 3.09 2.25
N ALA A 422 24.13 3.11 2.33
CA ALA A 422 23.39 3.23 3.59
C ALA A 422 22.53 1.97 3.81
N SER A 423 22.32 1.55 5.05
CA SER A 423 21.43 0.41 5.37
C SER A 423 20.39 0.83 6.41
N PHE A 424 19.11 0.74 6.05
CA PHE A 424 18.00 0.86 6.99
C PHE A 424 17.75 -0.54 7.55
N GLU A 425 17.99 -0.71 8.84
CA GLU A 425 17.97 -2.02 9.48
C GLU A 425 16.70 -2.18 10.32
N ILE A 426 15.89 -3.19 10.01
CA ILE A 426 14.67 -3.52 10.74
C ILE A 426 14.91 -4.83 11.48
N ASP A 427 14.85 -4.76 12.80
CA ASP A 427 15.02 -5.88 13.73
C ASP A 427 13.76 -6.72 13.82
N TYR A 428 12.58 -6.10 13.95
CA TYR A 428 11.32 -6.83 13.86
C TYR A 428 10.17 -5.96 13.36
N VAL A 429 9.13 -6.63 12.86
CA VAL A 429 7.78 -6.08 12.71
C VAL A 429 6.82 -6.94 13.50
N ARG A 430 5.95 -6.33 14.32
CA ARG A 430 4.93 -7.03 15.11
C ARG A 430 3.59 -6.31 15.01
N VAL A 431 2.52 -7.09 14.86
CA VAL A 431 1.15 -6.59 14.88
C VAL A 431 0.35 -7.35 15.91
N TYR A 432 -0.38 -6.62 16.75
CA TYR A 432 -1.21 -7.18 17.81
C TYR A 432 -2.65 -6.69 17.68
N GLN A 433 -3.61 -7.54 18.05
CA GLN A 433 -5.03 -7.16 18.11
C GLN A 433 -5.58 -7.41 19.51
N ALA A 434 -6.48 -6.51 19.94
CA ALA A 434 -7.17 -6.65 21.21
C ALA A 434 -8.00 -7.94 21.24
N ILE A 435 -7.85 -8.70 22.33
CA ILE A 435 -8.56 -9.96 22.53
C ILE A 435 -10.07 -9.68 22.63
N ASN A 436 -10.87 -10.45 21.88
CA ASN A 436 -12.33 -10.30 21.79
C ASN A 436 -12.83 -8.96 21.23
N GLU A 437 -12.02 -8.25 20.44
CA GLU A 437 -12.45 -7.03 19.74
C GLU A 437 -12.91 -7.34 18.32
N SER A 438 -14.19 -7.12 18.03
CA SER A 438 -14.78 -7.40 16.71
C SER A 438 -14.37 -6.42 15.60
N LYS A 439 -13.93 -5.21 15.96
CA LYS A 439 -13.48 -4.20 14.98
C LYS A 439 -12.05 -4.47 14.49
N HIS A 440 -11.30 -5.29 15.22
CA HIS A 440 -9.98 -5.75 14.82
C HIS A 440 -10.10 -6.96 13.91
N ILE A 441 -9.72 -6.79 12.65
CA ILE A 441 -9.99 -7.78 11.60
C ILE A 441 -8.68 -8.16 10.89
N LEU A 442 -8.50 -9.45 10.62
CA LEU A 442 -7.41 -9.96 9.79
C LEU A 442 -7.89 -10.24 8.37
N GLY A 443 -7.03 -9.98 7.39
CA GLY A 443 -7.27 -10.29 5.99
C GLY A 443 -7.32 -9.05 5.10
N CYS A 444 -6.92 -9.23 3.84
CA CYS A 444 -6.89 -8.16 2.84
C CYS A 444 -8.26 -7.87 2.20
N SER A 445 -9.21 -8.80 2.31
CA SER A 445 -10.55 -8.67 1.73
C SER A 445 -11.63 -9.25 2.67
N PRO A 446 -11.76 -8.75 3.91
CA PRO A 446 -12.79 -9.21 4.83
C PRO A 446 -14.19 -8.92 4.29
N GLU A 447 -15.19 -9.66 4.75
CA GLU A 447 -16.56 -9.61 4.24
C GLU A 447 -17.18 -8.20 4.30
N ALA A 448 -16.93 -7.46 5.39
CA ALA A 448 -17.42 -6.09 5.56
C ALA A 448 -16.70 -5.05 4.68
N ARG A 449 -15.47 -5.35 4.24
CA ARG A 449 -14.61 -4.43 3.48
C ARG A 449 -13.92 -5.18 2.32
N PRO A 450 -14.66 -5.75 1.35
CA PRO A 450 -14.07 -6.57 0.30
C PRO A 450 -13.17 -5.73 -0.62
N THR A 451 -12.07 -6.34 -1.07
CA THR A 451 -11.10 -5.74 -2.01
C THR A 451 -10.73 -6.67 -3.16
N ALA A 452 -10.82 -8.00 -2.96
CA ALA A 452 -10.26 -8.99 -3.89
C ALA A 452 -10.83 -8.89 -5.31
N THR A 453 -12.16 -8.85 -5.45
CA THR A 453 -12.82 -8.77 -6.76
C THR A 453 -12.60 -7.41 -7.43
N PHE A 454 -12.46 -6.34 -6.65
CA PHE A 454 -12.10 -5.02 -7.18
C PHE A 454 -10.68 -5.03 -7.77
N ILE A 455 -9.71 -5.56 -7.03
CA ILE A 455 -8.32 -5.67 -7.48
C ILE A 455 -8.23 -6.59 -8.71
N GLU A 456 -8.93 -7.72 -8.71
CA GLU A 456 -8.97 -8.64 -9.86
C GLU A 456 -9.56 -7.96 -11.12
N GLY A 457 -10.68 -7.27 -10.97
CA GLY A 457 -11.32 -6.51 -12.06
C GLY A 457 -10.45 -5.38 -12.61
N HIS A 458 -9.53 -4.87 -11.79
CA HIS A 458 -8.63 -3.77 -12.14
C HIS A 458 -7.14 -4.19 -12.15
N ALA A 459 -6.83 -5.48 -12.34
CA ALA A 459 -5.50 -6.03 -12.12
C ALA A 459 -4.36 -5.25 -12.82
N LYS A 460 -4.62 -4.72 -14.02
CA LYS A 460 -3.65 -3.92 -14.79
C LYS A 460 -3.16 -2.67 -14.03
N ARG A 461 -3.96 -2.09 -13.14
CA ARG A 461 -3.58 -0.91 -12.32
C ARG A 461 -2.52 -1.24 -11.28
N TYR A 462 -2.36 -2.52 -10.94
CA TYR A 462 -1.44 -3.04 -9.92
C TYR A 462 -0.23 -3.75 -10.52
N MET A 463 0.01 -3.56 -11.82
CA MET A 463 1.02 -4.29 -12.60
C MET A 463 1.94 -3.34 -13.37
N THR A 464 3.18 -3.77 -13.59
CA THR A 464 4.11 -3.17 -14.54
C THR A 464 4.08 -3.92 -15.88
N GLU A 465 4.65 -3.30 -16.92
CA GLU A 465 4.76 -3.91 -18.25
C GLU A 465 5.50 -5.25 -18.18
N GLY A 466 4.94 -6.29 -18.78
CA GLY A 466 5.52 -7.64 -18.81
C GLY A 466 5.06 -8.58 -17.69
N GLN A 467 4.46 -8.06 -16.63
CA GLN A 467 3.85 -8.91 -15.60
C GLN A 467 2.58 -9.60 -16.14
N ARG A 468 2.31 -10.82 -15.66
CA ARG A 468 1.10 -11.59 -16.02
C ARG A 468 -0.01 -11.46 -14.98
N ARG A 469 0.34 -11.09 -13.76
CA ARG A 469 -0.56 -10.87 -12.63
C ARG A 469 0.05 -9.82 -11.68
N PRO A 470 -0.75 -9.23 -10.77
CA PRO A 470 -0.25 -8.24 -9.81
C PRO A 470 0.81 -8.77 -8.84
N LEU A 471 0.70 -10.05 -8.45
CA LEU A 471 1.56 -10.67 -7.46
C LEU A 471 1.78 -12.13 -7.83
N GLU A 472 3.04 -12.56 -7.98
CA GLU A 472 3.34 -13.95 -8.28
C GLU A 472 3.06 -14.87 -7.07
N PRO A 473 2.58 -16.12 -7.31
CA PRO A 473 2.39 -17.07 -6.22
C PRO A 473 3.72 -17.39 -5.55
N VAL A 474 3.68 -17.57 -4.23
CA VAL A 474 4.85 -17.98 -3.46
C VAL A 474 5.29 -19.37 -3.89
N VAL A 475 6.57 -19.52 -4.25
CA VAL A 475 7.15 -20.82 -4.60
C VAL A 475 7.57 -21.58 -3.35
N THR A 476 7.61 -22.91 -3.43
CA THR A 476 8.07 -23.79 -2.36
C THR A 476 9.24 -24.64 -2.88
N GLY A 477 10.42 -24.01 -2.98
CA GLY A 477 11.64 -24.61 -3.51
C GLY A 477 11.89 -24.28 -4.98
N GLY A 478 12.78 -25.03 -5.62
CA GLY A 478 13.17 -24.85 -7.01
C GLY A 478 14.35 -23.89 -7.23
N GLY A 479 14.89 -23.28 -6.18
CA GLY A 479 16.15 -22.55 -6.24
C GLY A 479 17.34 -23.49 -6.34
N SER A 480 18.40 -23.06 -7.04
CA SER A 480 19.61 -23.86 -7.23
C SER A 480 20.38 -24.04 -5.92
N CYS A 481 20.88 -25.25 -5.69
CA CYS A 481 21.63 -25.62 -4.49
C CYS A 481 22.75 -26.62 -4.82
N SER A 482 23.79 -26.63 -3.98
CA SER A 482 24.85 -27.64 -3.98
C SER A 482 24.82 -28.52 -2.73
N SER A 483 24.18 -28.05 -1.65
CA SER A 483 24.04 -28.77 -0.38
C SER A 483 22.71 -28.44 0.30
N HIS A 484 22.28 -29.27 1.24
CA HIS A 484 21.07 -28.98 2.04
C HIS A 484 21.17 -27.65 2.80
N LYS A 485 22.38 -27.17 3.11
CA LYS A 485 22.58 -25.87 3.78
C LYS A 485 22.07 -24.70 2.94
N ASP A 486 22.17 -24.79 1.61
CA ASP A 486 21.69 -23.75 0.70
C ASP A 486 20.15 -23.64 0.72
N CYS A 487 19.48 -24.71 1.17
CA CYS A 487 18.03 -24.80 1.32
C CYS A 487 17.56 -24.57 2.76
N GLY A 488 18.35 -23.90 3.59
CA GLY A 488 18.05 -23.67 5.01
C GLY A 488 18.29 -24.87 5.92
N GLY A 489 18.98 -25.92 5.44
CA GLY A 489 19.22 -27.15 6.18
C GLY A 489 18.03 -28.12 6.16
N ILE A 490 18.26 -29.36 6.59
CA ILE A 490 17.29 -30.48 6.47
C ILE A 490 15.92 -30.15 7.11
N GLU A 491 15.88 -29.27 8.12
CA GLU A 491 14.65 -28.83 8.78
C GLU A 491 13.77 -27.96 7.87
N ARG A 492 14.38 -27.11 7.04
CA ARG A 492 13.69 -26.18 6.14
C ARG A 492 13.57 -26.71 4.71
N GLY A 493 14.58 -27.41 4.24
CA GLY A 493 14.57 -27.97 2.90
C GLY A 493 15.80 -28.78 2.56
N VAL A 494 15.65 -29.67 1.58
CA VAL A 494 16.73 -30.53 1.10
C VAL A 494 17.09 -30.17 -0.34
N CYS A 495 18.39 -30.04 -0.59
CA CYS A 495 18.90 -30.05 -1.95
C CYS A 495 18.72 -31.43 -2.61
N SER A 496 17.94 -31.49 -3.69
CA SER A 496 17.67 -32.71 -4.43
C SER A 496 18.87 -33.12 -5.31
N ALA A 497 18.81 -34.34 -5.85
CA ALA A 497 19.85 -34.84 -6.75
C ALA A 497 19.98 -34.03 -8.06
N SER A 498 18.95 -33.25 -8.44
CA SER A 498 19.00 -32.35 -9.60
C SER A 498 19.57 -30.96 -9.25
N GLY A 499 20.03 -30.75 -8.01
CA GLY A 499 20.60 -29.47 -7.57
C GLY A 499 19.55 -28.39 -7.34
N LEU A 500 18.33 -28.77 -6.94
CA LEU A 500 17.23 -27.85 -6.65
C LEU A 500 16.70 -28.06 -5.23
N CYS A 501 16.35 -26.98 -4.53
CA CYS A 501 15.78 -27.06 -3.19
C CYS A 501 14.35 -27.62 -3.21
N GLU A 502 14.06 -28.52 -2.27
CA GLU A 502 12.73 -29.03 -1.97
C GLU A 502 12.38 -28.67 -0.52
N CYS A 503 11.37 -27.80 -0.32
CA CYS A 503 11.06 -27.27 1.01
C CYS A 503 10.25 -28.25 1.86
N SER A 504 10.44 -28.16 3.18
CA SER A 504 9.56 -28.78 4.16
C SER A 504 8.21 -28.07 4.22
N GLU A 505 7.22 -28.68 4.88
CA GLU A 505 5.82 -28.24 4.90
C GLU A 505 5.62 -26.78 5.35
N TYR A 506 6.47 -26.32 6.27
CA TYR A 506 6.38 -24.98 6.84
C TYR A 506 7.47 -24.01 6.33
N SER A 507 8.08 -24.34 5.18
CA SER A 507 9.11 -23.52 4.55
C SER A 507 8.71 -23.12 3.14
N ALA A 508 9.12 -21.92 2.74
CA ALA A 508 8.72 -21.28 1.50
C ALA A 508 9.89 -20.52 0.86
N GLY A 509 9.67 -20.10 -0.38
CA GLY A 509 10.65 -19.45 -1.22
C GLY A 509 11.52 -20.42 -2.00
N PRO A 510 12.31 -19.91 -2.95
CA PRO A 510 13.14 -20.75 -3.83
C PRO A 510 14.20 -21.54 -3.05
N LEU A 511 14.71 -20.99 -1.96
CA LEU A 511 15.74 -21.57 -1.10
C LEU A 511 15.21 -22.06 0.26
N CYS A 512 13.88 -22.12 0.44
CA CYS A 512 13.24 -22.57 1.68
C CYS A 512 13.63 -21.74 2.94
N LEU A 513 14.14 -20.53 2.75
CA LEU A 513 14.59 -19.66 3.83
C LEU A 513 13.46 -18.89 4.50
N ALA A 514 12.28 -18.79 3.88
CA ALA A 514 11.14 -18.14 4.52
C ALA A 514 10.29 -19.19 5.25
N HIS A 515 9.74 -18.84 6.41
CA HIS A 515 8.68 -19.64 7.02
C HIS A 515 7.39 -19.46 6.23
N ALA A 516 6.62 -20.52 6.00
CA ALA A 516 5.31 -20.41 5.40
C ALA A 516 4.41 -19.46 6.20
N ALA A 517 3.50 -18.75 5.53
CA ALA A 517 2.52 -17.89 6.19
C ALA A 517 1.20 -17.95 5.44
N PHE A 518 0.11 -18.13 6.18
CA PHE A 518 -1.24 -18.16 5.65
C PHE A 518 -2.24 -17.75 6.74
N TYR A 519 -3.45 -17.36 6.32
CA TYR A 519 -4.56 -17.24 7.25
C TYR A 519 -5.10 -18.65 7.54
N ASP A 520 -5.29 -19.00 8.82
CA ASP A 520 -5.85 -20.29 9.25
C ASP A 520 -7.27 -20.53 8.72
N PHE A 521 -7.96 -19.44 8.35
CA PHE A 521 -9.25 -19.44 7.69
C PHE A 521 -9.12 -18.86 6.27
N ASP A 522 -9.84 -19.47 5.33
CA ASP A 522 -9.87 -19.03 3.94
C ASP A 522 -10.59 -17.67 3.83
N THR A 523 -9.80 -16.59 3.89
CA THR A 523 -10.25 -15.20 3.67
C THR A 523 -10.74 -14.97 2.24
N SER A 524 -10.52 -15.92 1.32
CA SER A 524 -10.96 -15.86 -0.07
C SER A 524 -12.29 -16.58 -0.32
N LYS A 525 -12.97 -17.11 0.71
CA LYS A 525 -14.35 -17.63 0.58
C LYS A 525 -15.33 -16.49 0.32
N GLN A 526 -15.33 -16.05 -0.93
CA GLN A 526 -16.50 -15.54 -1.61
C GLN A 526 -17.68 -16.46 -1.26
N PRO A 527 -18.86 -15.94 -0.87
CA PRO A 527 -20.07 -16.73 -1.03
C PRO A 527 -20.10 -17.09 -2.51
N LYS A 528 -19.95 -18.38 -2.83
CA LYS A 528 -20.14 -18.84 -4.21
C LYS A 528 -21.50 -18.31 -4.64
N ILE A 529 -21.52 -17.34 -5.56
CA ILE A 529 -22.75 -16.75 -6.12
C ILE A 529 -23.59 -17.83 -6.83
N PHE A 530 -23.07 -19.05 -6.97
CA PHE A 530 -23.82 -20.27 -7.19
C PHE A 530 -23.45 -21.36 -6.18
N SER A 531 -23.92 -21.22 -4.94
CA SER A 531 -24.16 -22.40 -4.10
C SER A 531 -25.38 -23.10 -4.70
N TYR A 532 -25.19 -24.27 -5.29
CA TYR A 532 -26.27 -25.22 -5.57
C TYR A 532 -26.89 -25.61 -4.22
N ARG A 533 -27.74 -24.74 -3.65
CA ARG A 533 -28.86 -25.21 -2.86
C ARG A 533 -29.67 -26.05 -3.83
N HIS A 534 -29.83 -27.33 -3.50
CA HIS A 534 -30.74 -28.22 -4.21
C HIS A 534 -32.06 -27.48 -4.44
N ILE A 535 -32.28 -27.00 -5.66
CA ILE A 535 -33.60 -26.63 -6.11
C ILE A 535 -34.34 -27.97 -6.13
N HIS A 536 -35.11 -28.24 -5.09
CA HIS A 536 -36.05 -29.35 -5.11
C HIS A 536 -37.10 -29.02 -6.15
N PHE A 537 -36.85 -29.44 -7.39
CA PHE A 537 -37.90 -29.58 -8.37
C PHE A 537 -38.82 -30.68 -7.87
N PRO A 538 -40.11 -30.40 -7.58
CA PRO A 538 -41.04 -31.47 -7.26
C PRO A 538 -41.00 -32.47 -8.42
N SER A 539 -41.03 -33.77 -8.11
CA SER A 539 -40.93 -34.84 -9.11
C SER A 539 -41.94 -34.70 -10.25
N SER A 540 -43.08 -34.06 -9.99
CA SER A 540 -44.05 -33.66 -11.01
C SER A 540 -43.49 -32.70 -12.08
N LEU A 541 -42.68 -31.72 -11.69
CA LEU A 541 -42.10 -30.73 -12.61
C LEU A 541 -40.98 -31.36 -13.47
N MET A 542 -40.21 -32.29 -12.90
CA MET A 542 -39.20 -33.06 -13.67
C MET A 542 -39.86 -33.94 -14.73
N VAL A 543 -40.98 -34.61 -14.42
CA VAL A 543 -41.73 -35.41 -15.38
C VAL A 543 -42.27 -34.55 -16.52
N VAL A 544 -42.81 -33.36 -16.22
CA VAL A 544 -43.32 -32.43 -17.25
C VAL A 544 -42.19 -31.95 -18.16
N VAL A 545 -41.04 -31.56 -17.59
CA VAL A 545 -39.88 -31.11 -18.38
C VAL A 545 -39.33 -32.25 -19.23
N SER A 546 -39.23 -33.48 -18.70
CA SER A 546 -38.81 -34.65 -19.48
C SER A 546 -39.77 -34.99 -20.61
N LEU A 547 -41.09 -34.85 -20.41
CA LEU A 547 -42.09 -35.05 -21.46
C LEU A 547 -42.00 -33.96 -22.54
N LEU A 548 -41.75 -32.70 -22.15
CA LEU A 548 -41.57 -31.59 -23.10
C LEU A 548 -40.29 -31.76 -23.93
N ILE A 549 -39.18 -32.15 -23.29
CA ILE A 549 -37.92 -32.44 -23.99
C ILE A 549 -38.08 -33.66 -24.91
N GLY A 550 -38.73 -34.73 -24.43
CA GLY A 550 -39.02 -35.92 -25.23
C GLY A 550 -39.91 -35.60 -26.44
N GLY A 551 -40.95 -34.79 -26.24
CA GLY A 551 -41.82 -34.30 -27.32
C GLY A 551 -41.08 -33.43 -28.34
N PHE A 552 -40.21 -32.52 -27.87
CA PHE A 552 -39.38 -31.67 -28.75
C PHE A 552 -38.35 -32.49 -29.54
N LEU A 553 -37.72 -33.47 -28.91
CA LEU A 553 -36.78 -34.38 -29.59
C LEU A 553 -37.50 -35.26 -30.62
N LEU A 554 -38.70 -35.74 -30.31
CA LEU A 554 -39.54 -36.47 -31.26
C LEU A 554 -39.97 -35.59 -32.44
N SER A 555 -40.36 -34.32 -32.19
CA SER A 555 -40.72 -33.38 -33.26
C SER A 555 -39.51 -33.00 -34.13
N MET A 556 -38.33 -32.85 -33.53
CA MET A 556 -37.08 -32.66 -34.25
C MET A 556 -36.72 -33.88 -35.09
N ALA A 557 -36.86 -35.10 -34.55
CA ALA A 557 -36.58 -36.32 -35.28
C ALA A 557 -37.56 -36.52 -36.45
N SER A 558 -38.85 -36.20 -36.28
CA SER A 558 -39.83 -36.24 -37.38
C SER A 558 -39.54 -35.16 -38.43
N ALA A 559 -39.21 -33.93 -38.01
CA ALA A 559 -38.84 -32.85 -38.94
C ALA A 559 -37.55 -33.14 -39.72
N VAL A 560 -36.54 -33.76 -39.09
CA VAL A 560 -35.29 -34.18 -39.75
C VAL A 560 -35.55 -35.34 -40.73
N ARG A 561 -36.44 -36.28 -40.38
CA ARG A 561 -36.83 -37.40 -41.25
C ARG A 561 -37.66 -36.97 -42.45
N GLU A 562 -38.39 -35.86 -42.32
CA GLU A 562 -39.15 -35.23 -43.41
C GLU A 562 -38.22 -34.42 -44.33
N LYS A 563 -37.26 -33.69 -43.75
CA LYS A 563 -36.25 -32.92 -44.50
C LYS A 563 -35.20 -33.78 -45.21
N SER A 564 -35.03 -35.05 -44.83
CA SER A 564 -34.13 -35.98 -45.53
C SER A 564 -34.71 -36.57 -46.82
N LYS A 565 -35.95 -36.24 -47.18
CA LYS A 565 -36.62 -36.69 -48.41
C LYS A 565 -36.56 -35.67 -49.56
N GLU A 566 -36.01 -34.48 -49.34
CA GLU A 566 -35.86 -33.46 -50.38
C GLU A 566 -34.51 -33.58 -51.12
N PRO A 567 -34.49 -33.65 -52.47
CA PRO A 567 -33.25 -33.72 -53.23
C PRO A 567 -32.49 -32.38 -53.22
N LYS A 568 -31.20 -32.44 -52.86
CA LYS A 568 -30.29 -31.28 -52.79
C LYS A 568 -29.89 -30.79 -54.18
N TYR A 569 -30.17 -29.52 -54.48
CA TYR A 569 -29.59 -28.78 -55.61
C TYR A 569 -28.40 -27.90 -55.16
N SER A 570 -27.45 -27.73 -56.08
CA SER A 570 -26.11 -27.17 -55.93
C SER A 570 -25.99 -25.64 -56.05
N ASN A 571 -25.01 -25.09 -55.30
CA ASN A 571 -24.16 -23.89 -55.49
C ASN A 571 -24.67 -22.67 -56.29
N VAL A 572 -24.60 -21.48 -55.67
CA VAL A 572 -24.16 -20.23 -56.33
C VAL A 572 -23.42 -19.30 -55.33
N ASN A 573 -22.28 -18.78 -55.77
CA ASN A 573 -21.42 -17.75 -55.15
C ASN A 573 -22.01 -16.33 -55.22
N GLY A 574 -21.57 -15.44 -54.31
CA GLY A 574 -21.25 -14.06 -54.68
C GLY A 574 -21.68 -12.95 -53.70
N GLY A 575 -20.75 -12.03 -53.43
CA GLY A 575 -21.08 -10.60 -53.27
C GLY A 575 -20.76 -9.94 -51.93
N THR A 576 -19.63 -9.23 -51.90
CA THR A 576 -19.22 -8.21 -50.91
C THR A 576 -19.98 -6.88 -51.06
N SER A 577 -20.23 -6.15 -49.97
CA SER A 577 -20.46 -4.70 -50.00
C SER A 577 -20.01 -4.00 -48.71
N ASN A 578 -19.08 -3.05 -48.85
CA ASN A 578 -18.64 -2.06 -47.86
C ASN A 578 -19.65 -0.91 -47.74
N LEU A 579 -19.76 -0.32 -46.55
CA LEU A 579 -20.44 0.96 -46.30
C LEU A 579 -19.59 1.83 -45.36
N SER A 580 -19.25 3.02 -45.83
CA SER A 580 -18.57 4.10 -45.11
C SER A 580 -19.59 5.20 -44.76
N PHE A 581 -19.34 5.95 -43.67
CA PHE A 581 -20.05 7.19 -43.36
C PHE A 581 -19.09 8.27 -42.86
N GLN A 582 -19.25 9.48 -43.42
CA GLN A 582 -18.49 10.71 -43.17
C GLN A 582 -18.98 11.44 -41.90
N THR A 583 -18.08 12.16 -41.24
CA THR A 583 -18.36 13.17 -40.20
C THR A 583 -17.88 14.56 -40.64
N THR A 584 -18.77 15.56 -40.54
CA THR A 584 -18.51 16.99 -40.75
C THR A 584 -18.33 17.72 -39.41
N GLY A 585 -17.50 18.77 -39.39
CA GLY A 585 -17.23 19.60 -38.21
C GLY A 585 -17.74 21.05 -38.32
N SER A 586 -17.72 21.77 -37.19
CA SER A 586 -17.75 23.24 -36.96
C SER A 586 -18.06 23.46 -35.46
N GLY A 587 -17.66 24.50 -34.73
CA GLY A 587 -16.93 25.75 -34.94
C GLY A 587 -16.79 26.47 -33.57
N ALA A 588 -15.87 27.43 -33.47
CA ALA A 588 -15.50 28.16 -32.26
C ALA A 588 -16.49 29.28 -31.85
N GLY A 589 -16.46 29.68 -30.57
CA GLY A 589 -17.16 30.87 -30.06
C GLY A 589 -16.51 31.41 -28.76
N VAL A 590 -16.11 32.68 -28.81
CA VAL A 590 -15.48 33.49 -27.75
C VAL A 590 -16.54 34.20 -26.90
N GLY A 591 -16.30 34.37 -25.59
CA GLY A 591 -17.14 35.19 -24.71
C GLY A 591 -16.38 35.71 -23.48
N SER A 592 -16.25 37.03 -23.40
CA SER A 592 -15.64 37.84 -22.35
C SER A 592 -16.66 38.28 -21.29
N TYR A 593 -16.31 38.33 -20.00
CA TYR A 593 -16.94 39.25 -19.02
C TYR A 593 -15.94 39.63 -17.90
N GLN A 594 -15.85 40.93 -17.63
CA GLN A 594 -15.05 41.56 -16.57
C GLN A 594 -15.87 41.68 -15.27
N ASN A 595 -15.18 41.66 -14.13
CA ASN A 595 -15.71 41.91 -12.79
C ASN A 595 -15.20 43.29 -12.29
N PRO A 596 -16.03 44.17 -11.68
CA PRO A 596 -15.56 45.40 -11.06
C PRO A 596 -15.35 45.18 -9.55
N ASP A 597 -14.19 45.61 -9.05
CA ASP A 597 -14.00 46.37 -7.80
C ASP A 597 -12.58 46.13 -7.27
N GLY A 598 -11.69 47.02 -7.69
CA GLY A 598 -10.31 47.06 -7.24
C GLY A 598 -10.18 47.68 -5.86
N ALA A 599 -9.61 46.92 -4.93
CA ALA A 599 -8.70 47.42 -3.90
C ALA A 599 -7.73 46.30 -3.52
N THR A 600 -6.44 46.60 -3.66
CA THR A 600 -5.29 45.70 -3.53
C THR A 600 -4.77 45.68 -2.09
N PHE A 601 -4.45 44.49 -1.57
CA PHE A 601 -3.54 44.31 -0.44
C PHE A 601 -2.35 43.48 -0.93
N THR A 602 -1.14 44.02 -0.82
CA THR A 602 0.09 43.45 -1.39
C THR A 602 0.84 42.63 -0.34
N VAL A 603 1.01 41.33 -0.58
CA VAL A 603 1.93 40.42 0.11
C VAL A 603 3.06 40.07 -0.89
N PRO A 604 4.32 39.89 -0.47
CA PRO A 604 5.44 39.74 -1.41
C PRO A 604 5.26 38.54 -2.34
N ALA A 605 5.46 38.77 -3.64
CA ALA A 605 5.43 37.74 -4.67
C ALA A 605 6.68 36.86 -4.56
N ASN A 606 6.46 35.59 -4.24
CA ASN A 606 7.11 34.40 -4.80
C ASN A 606 7.19 33.29 -3.73
N GLN A 607 6.04 32.71 -3.42
CA GLN A 607 5.97 31.34 -2.97
C GLN A 607 4.91 30.70 -3.86
N LYS A 608 5.36 29.87 -4.80
CA LYS A 608 4.48 29.19 -5.75
C LYS A 608 3.75 28.07 -5.01
N ASP A 609 2.44 28.01 -5.18
CA ASP A 609 1.66 26.84 -4.83
C ASP A 609 2.16 25.67 -5.69
N VAL A 610 2.85 24.70 -5.10
CA VAL A 610 3.25 23.48 -5.82
C VAL A 610 1.97 22.75 -6.20
N THR A 611 1.64 22.80 -7.49
CA THR A 611 0.40 22.25 -8.04
C THR A 611 0.72 20.92 -8.71
N TYR A 612 0.38 19.82 -8.04
CA TYR A 612 0.48 18.50 -8.65
C TYR A 612 -0.74 18.25 -9.54
N CYS A 613 -0.48 17.96 -10.81
CA CYS A 613 -1.47 17.38 -11.71
C CYS A 613 -1.33 15.86 -11.68
N VAL A 614 -2.45 15.16 -11.55
CA VAL A 614 -2.49 13.73 -11.85
C VAL A 614 -2.98 13.54 -13.28
N ILE A 615 -2.08 13.08 -14.14
CA ILE A 615 -2.39 12.71 -15.53
C ILE A 615 -2.00 11.24 -15.71
N ASP A 616 -2.95 10.40 -16.13
CA ASP A 616 -2.74 8.96 -16.37
C ASP A 616 -2.08 8.21 -15.18
N GLY A 617 -2.45 8.60 -13.95
CA GLY A 617 -1.91 8.04 -12.72
C GLY A 617 -0.72 8.78 -12.13
N ARG A 618 0.00 9.66 -12.82
CA ARG A 618 1.27 10.19 -12.28
C ARG A 618 1.09 11.55 -11.63
N LEU A 619 1.68 11.76 -10.45
CA LEU A 619 1.86 13.09 -9.85
C LEU A 619 2.95 13.83 -10.64
N VAL A 620 2.59 14.89 -11.35
CA VAL A 620 3.50 15.73 -12.12
C VAL A 620 3.35 17.18 -11.64
N ASP A 621 4.47 17.82 -11.29
CA ASP A 621 4.49 19.26 -11.01
C ASP A 621 4.16 20.04 -12.28
N GLN A 622 3.17 20.95 -12.22
CA GLN A 622 2.80 21.81 -13.34
C GLN A 622 3.90 22.80 -13.76
N ASP A 623 4.90 23.07 -12.92
CA ASP A 623 5.84 24.18 -13.09
C ASP A 623 7.14 23.86 -13.86
N HIS A 624 7.24 22.71 -14.53
CA HIS A 624 8.37 22.39 -15.41
C HIS A 624 7.97 22.40 -16.89
N ASN A 625 8.14 23.57 -17.51
CA ASN A 625 8.25 23.75 -18.97
C ASN A 625 9.45 23.00 -19.56
#